data_AF-A0A926TB43-F1
#
_entry.id   AF-A0A926TB43-F1
#
_cell.length_a   1.000
_cell.length_b   1.000
_cell.length_c   1.000
_cell.angle_alpha   90.00
_cell.angle_beta   90.00
_cell.angle_gamma   90.00
#
_symmetry.space_group_name_H-M   'P 1'
#
loop_
_entity.id
_entity.type
_entity.pdbx_description
1 polymer ?
#
loop_
_entity_poly.entity_id
_entity_poly.type
_entity_poly.pdbx_seq_one_letter_code
_entity_poly.pdbx_strand_id
1 'polypeptide(L)'
;LPQRRPFYQFFYGCLNLEFVKVVLSLREDYLHYLLEFQRLTQPVNRPQLDSITDILSNSVRYPLRDFSPQDARSVIKSLTTQAQFYLDDELVDELVRDLAGELDEVRPIELQVVGAQLQAENITTLADYRRKGPKEKLVARSLESVIEDCGPENEPAARLVLYLLTNENGTRPLKTRTELVAELTTLDQTNDIDRLDLVLEVLVGSGLVFLVPEMPADRYQLVHDYLVGVIRQQQQVGLVSQLEREREQRKLAEERQQQSEERLNLVLQQLVLVQQQKLKQARFSVGLLRLAFVGLVLALVTLVLAIEARFQVDVPGLRLQIESPRKR
;
A
#
# COMPACT_ATOMS: atom_id res chain seq x y z
N LEU A 1 -1.64 23.30 7.26
CA LEU A 1 -1.26 24.67 6.88
C LEU A 1 -1.40 25.70 8.01
N PRO A 2 -2.56 25.86 8.69
CA PRO A 2 -2.73 26.90 9.71
C PRO A 2 -1.70 26.83 10.86
N GLN A 3 -1.37 25.62 11.30
CA GLN A 3 -0.38 25.36 12.36
C GLN A 3 1.07 25.55 11.92
N ARG A 4 1.39 25.40 10.62
CA ARG A 4 2.78 25.48 10.10
C ARG A 4 3.20 26.91 9.73
N ARG A 5 2.23 27.78 9.44
CA ARG A 5 2.49 29.16 9.00
C ARG A 5 3.30 29.98 10.01
N PRO A 6 3.06 29.92 11.33
CA PRO A 6 3.90 30.62 12.31
C PRO A 6 5.35 30.17 12.27
N PHE A 7 5.60 28.86 12.16
CA PHE A 7 6.94 28.30 12.03
C PHE A 7 7.64 28.80 10.75
N TYR A 8 6.95 28.80 9.61
CA TYR A 8 7.52 29.32 8.36
C TYR A 8 7.88 30.81 8.45
N GLN A 9 7.09 31.64 9.13
CA GLN A 9 7.42 33.05 9.34
C GLN A 9 8.66 33.22 10.22
N PHE A 10 8.75 32.46 11.32
CA PHE A 10 9.93 32.45 12.19
C PHE A 10 11.17 31.98 11.44
N PHE A 11 11.06 30.88 10.69
CA PHE A 11 12.16 30.31 9.92
C PHE A 11 12.64 31.28 8.83
N TYR A 12 11.70 31.93 8.12
CA TYR A 12 12.01 33.01 7.18
C TYR A 12 12.76 34.15 7.88
N GLY A 13 12.34 34.57 9.07
CA GLY A 13 13.04 35.57 9.87
C GLY A 13 14.49 35.18 10.16
N CYS A 14 14.72 33.93 10.56
CA CYS A 14 16.06 33.42 10.87
C CYS A 14 17.00 33.43 9.66
N LEU A 15 16.51 33.04 8.48
CA LEU A 15 17.31 33.04 7.24
C LEU A 15 17.72 34.44 6.77
N ASN A 16 17.07 35.50 7.28
CA ASN A 16 17.36 36.89 6.93
C ASN A 16 18.32 37.59 7.91
N LEU A 17 18.79 36.90 8.95
CA LEU A 17 19.73 37.45 9.93
C LEU A 17 21.17 37.06 9.56
N GLU A 18 22.04 38.04 9.32
CA GLU A 18 23.42 37.81 8.84
C GLU A 18 24.28 36.95 9.80
N PHE A 19 24.02 37.06 11.10
CA PHE A 19 24.78 36.39 12.16
C PHE A 19 24.14 35.07 12.63
N VAL A 20 23.08 34.60 11.97
CA VAL A 20 22.42 33.34 12.31
C VAL A 20 22.73 32.30 11.24
N LYS A 21 23.24 31.13 11.66
CA LYS A 21 23.36 29.94 10.82
C LYS A 21 22.28 28.96 11.23
N VAL A 22 21.52 28.46 10.26
CA VAL A 22 20.47 27.48 10.49
C VAL A 22 20.91 26.15 9.92
N VAL A 23 20.89 25.11 10.76
CA VAL A 23 21.09 23.71 10.35
C VAL A 23 19.75 23.01 10.47
N LEU A 24 19.29 22.43 9.37
CA LEU A 24 18.06 21.65 9.32
C LEU A 24 18.40 20.17 9.18
N SER A 25 17.88 19.34 10.08
CA SER A 25 17.86 17.89 9.93
C SER A 25 16.46 17.48 9.51
N LEU A 26 16.37 16.75 8.40
CA LEU A 26 15.11 16.34 7.79
C LEU A 26 15.33 15.04 7.04
N ARG A 27 14.38 14.10 7.14
CA ARG A 27 14.37 12.93 6.25
C ARG A 27 13.97 13.35 4.84
N GLU A 28 14.47 12.63 3.84
CA GLU A 28 14.26 12.99 2.43
C GLU A 28 12.78 12.99 2.02
N ASP A 29 11.96 12.11 2.60
CA ASP A 29 10.51 12.04 2.33
C ASP A 29 9.74 13.28 2.81
N TYR A 30 10.30 14.07 3.73
CA TYR A 30 9.72 15.31 4.21
C TYR A 30 10.20 16.57 3.49
N LEU A 31 11.06 16.46 2.46
CA LEU A 31 11.54 17.61 1.67
C LEU A 31 10.41 18.46 1.08
N HIS A 32 9.22 17.88 0.89
CA HIS A 32 8.03 18.59 0.43
C HIS A 32 7.60 19.75 1.35
N TYR A 33 7.95 19.73 2.64
CA TYR A 33 7.72 20.87 3.54
C TYR A 33 8.61 22.06 3.22
N LEU A 34 9.86 21.84 2.79
CA LEU A 34 10.74 22.93 2.35
C LEU A 34 10.26 23.53 1.02
N LEU A 35 9.72 22.70 0.12
CA LEU A 35 9.05 23.18 -1.09
C LEU A 35 7.79 24.00 -0.76
N GLU A 36 6.98 23.57 0.22
CA GLU A 36 5.83 24.33 0.71
C GLU A 36 6.26 25.68 1.29
N PHE A 37 7.30 25.70 2.13
CA PHE A 37 7.90 26.90 2.68
C PHE A 37 8.36 27.85 1.58
N GLN A 38 9.11 27.36 0.58
CA GLN A 38 9.62 28.17 -0.53
C GLN A 38 8.46 28.82 -1.30
N ARG A 39 7.40 28.07 -1.62
CA ARG A 39 6.21 28.63 -2.32
C ARG A 39 5.50 29.71 -1.51
N LEU A 40 5.37 29.54 -0.19
CA LEU A 40 4.64 30.48 0.68
C LEU A 40 5.45 31.72 1.04
N THR A 41 6.78 31.66 0.92
CA THR A 41 7.69 32.76 1.22
C THR A 41 8.21 33.49 -0.02
N GLN A 42 7.91 32.99 -1.22
CA GLN A 42 8.12 33.72 -2.48
C GLN A 42 7.26 34.99 -2.51
N PRO A 43 7.86 36.19 -2.50
CA PRO A 43 7.12 37.42 -2.61
C PRO A 43 6.79 37.73 -4.07
N VAL A 44 5.55 38.11 -4.37
CA VAL A 44 5.11 38.55 -5.71
C VAL A 44 5.78 39.86 -6.14
N ASN A 45 6.30 40.67 -5.20
CA ASN A 45 6.80 42.04 -5.45
C ASN A 45 8.03 42.45 -4.61
N ARG A 46 8.92 41.52 -4.21
CA ARG A 46 10.14 41.87 -3.45
C ARG A 46 11.37 41.17 -4.06
N PRO A 47 12.54 41.82 -4.11
CA PRO A 47 13.77 41.17 -4.57
C PRO A 47 14.02 39.89 -3.77
N GLN A 48 14.27 38.83 -4.52
CA GLN A 48 14.48 37.48 -4.04
C GLN A 48 15.84 37.40 -3.36
N LEU A 49 15.92 36.86 -2.13
CA LEU A 49 17.21 36.57 -1.50
C LEU A 49 17.69 35.19 -1.96
N ASP A 50 18.97 35.09 -2.33
CA ASP A 50 19.59 33.86 -2.82
C ASP A 50 19.50 32.71 -1.80
N SER A 51 19.56 33.02 -0.49
CA SER A 51 19.53 32.02 0.60
C SER A 51 18.22 31.22 0.71
N ILE A 52 17.09 31.78 0.31
CA ILE A 52 15.78 31.11 0.34
C ILE A 52 15.54 30.33 -0.96
N THR A 53 16.15 30.79 -2.05
CA THR A 53 16.02 30.16 -3.37
C THR A 53 16.81 28.86 -3.46
N ASP A 54 17.91 28.75 -2.69
CA ASP A 54 18.87 27.65 -2.76
C ASP A 54 18.77 26.64 -1.61
N ILE A 55 17.71 26.67 -0.77
CA ILE A 55 17.56 25.76 0.38
C ILE A 55 17.52 24.27 0.01
N LEU A 56 17.22 23.95 -1.25
CA LEU A 56 17.19 22.59 -1.80
C LEU A 56 18.42 22.26 -2.65
N SER A 57 19.39 23.15 -2.72
CA SER A 57 20.58 22.99 -3.54
C SER A 57 21.48 21.89 -3.04
N ASN A 58 22.19 21.25 -3.97
CA ASN A 58 23.19 20.24 -3.62
C ASN A 58 24.36 20.84 -2.84
N SER A 59 24.61 22.15 -2.95
CA SER A 59 25.69 22.86 -2.24
C SER A 59 25.46 22.96 -0.73
N VAL A 60 24.22 22.85 -0.27
CA VAL A 60 23.83 23.01 1.15
C VAL A 60 23.21 21.75 1.75
N ARG A 61 23.13 20.66 0.97
CA ARG A 61 22.58 19.37 1.42
C ARG A 61 23.70 18.40 1.76
N TYR A 62 23.68 17.90 2.99
CA TYR A 62 24.66 16.97 3.53
C TYR A 62 23.93 15.66 3.88
N PRO A 63 23.85 14.69 2.94
CA PRO A 63 23.16 13.43 3.20
C PRO A 63 23.95 12.62 4.23
N LEU A 64 23.24 12.06 5.21
CA LEU A 64 23.79 11.05 6.10
C LEU A 64 23.70 9.71 5.39
N ARG A 65 24.85 9.14 5.02
CA ARG A 65 24.97 7.90 4.26
C ARG A 65 25.50 6.76 5.13
N ASP A 66 25.43 5.56 4.59
CA ASP A 66 26.10 4.40 5.16
C ASP A 66 27.62 4.59 5.15
N PHE A 67 28.30 3.90 6.06
CA PHE A 67 29.74 4.00 6.19
C PHE A 67 30.44 3.11 5.16
N SER A 68 31.55 3.59 4.60
CA SER A 68 32.50 2.68 3.97
C SER A 68 33.08 1.72 5.02
N PRO A 69 33.59 0.54 4.65
CA PRO A 69 34.23 -0.38 5.59
C PRO A 69 35.39 0.28 6.36
N GLN A 70 36.15 1.14 5.69
CA GLN A 70 37.25 1.88 6.29
C GLN A 70 36.76 2.92 7.33
N ASP A 71 35.69 3.65 7.03
CA ASP A 71 35.11 4.61 7.96
C ASP A 71 34.47 3.89 9.15
N ALA A 72 33.75 2.78 8.91
CA ALA A 72 33.16 1.95 9.95
C ALA A 72 34.23 1.44 10.93
N ARG A 73 35.36 0.92 10.41
CA ARG A 73 36.51 0.51 11.23
C ARG A 73 37.04 1.65 12.08
N SER A 74 37.17 2.83 11.50
CA SER A 74 37.68 4.02 12.20
C SER A 74 36.73 4.48 13.30
N VAL A 75 35.42 4.47 13.03
CA VAL A 75 34.36 4.78 14.00
C VAL A 75 34.37 3.78 15.14
N ILE A 76 34.41 2.47 14.85
CA ILE A 76 34.47 1.41 15.88
C ILE A 76 35.67 1.63 16.79
N LYS A 77 36.87 1.81 16.23
CA LYS A 77 38.10 2.04 17.03
C LYS A 77 38.02 3.31 17.88
N SER A 78 37.46 4.40 17.33
CA SER A 78 37.29 5.64 18.08
C SER A 78 36.34 5.46 19.27
N LEU A 79 35.18 4.82 19.05
CA LEU A 79 34.17 4.61 20.08
C LEU A 79 34.66 3.65 21.17
N THR A 80 35.28 2.53 20.80
CA THR A 80 35.80 1.53 21.75
C THR A 80 36.93 2.07 22.62
N THR A 81 37.81 2.90 22.03
CA THR A 81 38.89 3.57 22.79
C THR A 81 38.32 4.54 23.81
N GLN A 82 37.34 5.36 23.42
CA GLN A 82 36.69 6.33 24.32
C GLN A 82 35.92 5.63 25.45
N ALA A 83 35.25 4.53 25.14
CA ALA A 83 34.48 3.74 26.11
C ALA A 83 35.34 2.81 26.98
N GLN A 84 36.65 2.70 26.72
CA GLN A 84 37.55 1.72 27.35
C GLN A 84 37.10 0.26 27.15
N PHE A 85 36.39 -0.01 26.05
CA PHE A 85 35.87 -1.33 25.68
C PHE A 85 36.66 -1.88 24.49
N TYR A 86 37.85 -2.41 24.76
CA TYR A 86 38.79 -2.80 23.72
C TYR A 86 38.35 -4.06 22.97
N LEU A 87 38.34 -3.97 21.64
CA LEU A 87 38.09 -5.09 20.73
C LEU A 87 39.39 -5.47 20.02
N ASP A 88 39.60 -6.78 19.82
CA ASP A 88 40.72 -7.26 19.01
C ASP A 88 40.63 -6.70 17.57
N ASP A 89 41.77 -6.34 16.97
CA ASP A 89 41.79 -5.81 15.60
C ASP A 89 41.20 -6.80 14.58
N GLU A 90 41.45 -8.10 14.76
CA GLU A 90 40.87 -9.15 13.91
C GLU A 90 39.34 -9.28 14.07
N LEU A 91 38.82 -8.99 15.28
CA LEU A 91 37.37 -8.93 15.51
C LEU A 91 36.78 -7.72 14.78
N VAL A 92 37.42 -6.55 14.86
CA VAL A 92 36.93 -5.36 14.17
C VAL A 92 36.87 -5.59 12.66
N ASP A 93 37.91 -6.21 12.09
CA ASP A 93 37.96 -6.48 10.65
C ASP A 93 36.87 -7.48 10.22
N GLU A 94 36.65 -8.54 11.01
CA GLU A 94 35.57 -9.51 10.76
C GLU A 94 34.18 -8.88 10.91
N LEU A 95 33.97 -8.07 11.95
CA LEU A 95 32.71 -7.38 12.22
C LEU A 95 32.35 -6.40 11.10
N VAL A 96 33.31 -5.60 10.64
CA VAL A 96 33.11 -4.67 9.54
C VAL A 96 32.74 -5.42 8.27
N ARG A 97 33.43 -6.53 7.96
CA ARG A 97 33.12 -7.36 6.80
C ARG A 97 31.70 -7.92 6.88
N ASP A 98 31.31 -8.45 8.03
CA ASP A 98 29.98 -9.02 8.23
C ASP A 98 28.89 -7.95 8.10
N LEU A 99 29.07 -6.79 8.74
CA LEU A 99 28.15 -5.65 8.64
C LEU A 99 28.01 -5.12 7.21
N ALA A 100 29.12 -5.03 6.45
CA ALA A 100 29.13 -4.49 5.09
C ALA A 100 28.34 -5.35 4.09
N GLY A 101 28.30 -6.67 4.32
CA GLY A 101 27.55 -7.61 3.48
C GLY A 101 27.94 -7.53 2.00
N GLU A 102 26.96 -7.71 1.11
CA GLU A 102 27.18 -7.71 -0.35
C GLU A 102 27.32 -6.30 -0.96
N LEU A 103 26.82 -5.27 -0.27
CA LEU A 103 26.82 -3.89 -0.75
C LEU A 103 28.13 -3.16 -0.44
N ASP A 104 29.02 -3.77 0.34
CA ASP A 104 30.27 -3.17 0.82
C ASP A 104 30.04 -1.84 1.58
N GLU A 105 28.89 -1.71 2.25
CA GLU A 105 28.47 -0.53 2.99
C GLU A 105 27.90 -0.94 4.35
N VAL A 106 28.35 -0.26 5.42
CA VAL A 106 27.92 -0.53 6.79
C VAL A 106 26.84 0.45 7.21
N ARG A 107 25.62 -0.07 7.44
CA ARG A 107 24.50 0.72 7.93
C ARG A 107 24.77 1.17 9.38
N PRO A 108 24.73 2.49 9.69
CA PRO A 108 25.01 2.98 11.04
C PRO A 108 24.12 2.38 12.12
N ILE A 109 22.85 2.10 11.80
CA ILE A 109 21.92 1.49 12.73
C ILE A 109 22.26 0.03 13.05
N GLU A 110 22.65 -0.76 12.06
CA GLU A 110 23.06 -2.16 12.30
C GLU A 110 24.33 -2.18 13.15
N LEU A 111 25.28 -1.28 12.87
CA LEU A 111 26.49 -1.11 13.69
C LEU A 111 26.14 -0.75 15.14
N GLN A 112 25.16 0.13 15.36
CA GLN A 112 24.71 0.49 16.72
C GLN A 112 24.13 -0.71 17.46
N VAL A 113 23.23 -1.47 16.84
CA VAL A 113 22.60 -2.64 17.48
C VAL A 113 23.61 -3.73 17.75
N VAL A 114 24.44 -4.08 16.77
CA VAL A 114 25.47 -5.11 16.92
C VAL A 114 26.52 -4.66 17.95
N GLY A 115 26.96 -3.41 17.90
CA GLY A 115 27.90 -2.85 18.88
C GLY A 115 27.37 -2.87 20.31
N ALA A 116 26.10 -2.51 20.51
CA ALA A 116 25.44 -2.61 21.81
C ALA A 116 25.41 -4.06 22.32
N GLN A 117 25.16 -5.03 21.43
CA GLN A 117 25.17 -6.46 21.78
C GLN A 117 26.56 -6.99 22.10
N LEU A 118 27.61 -6.57 21.36
CA LEU A 118 28.98 -6.92 21.71
C LEU A 118 29.31 -6.46 23.14
N GLN A 119 28.90 -5.25 23.52
CA GLN A 119 29.11 -4.72 24.86
C GLN A 119 28.28 -5.46 25.92
N ALA A 120 26.98 -5.66 25.68
CA ALA A 120 26.08 -6.33 26.63
C ALA A 120 26.52 -7.77 26.93
N GLU A 121 27.04 -8.47 25.92
CA GLU A 121 27.48 -9.85 26.01
C GLU A 121 28.99 -10.03 26.26
N ASN A 122 29.72 -8.92 26.42
CA ASN A 122 31.17 -8.84 26.59
C ASN A 122 31.97 -9.62 25.53
N ILE A 123 31.59 -9.45 24.25
CA ILE A 123 32.25 -10.07 23.09
C ILE A 123 33.38 -9.16 22.62
N THR A 124 34.59 -9.46 23.06
CA THR A 124 35.80 -8.64 22.77
C THR A 124 36.79 -9.33 21.84
N THR A 125 36.63 -10.64 21.62
CA THR A 125 37.54 -11.45 20.80
C THR A 125 36.86 -12.01 19.55
N LEU A 126 37.67 -12.29 18.51
CA LEU A 126 37.19 -12.92 17.28
C LEU A 126 36.60 -14.32 17.54
N ALA A 127 37.17 -15.07 18.48
CA ALA A 127 36.70 -16.41 18.83
C ALA A 127 35.29 -16.38 19.45
N ASP A 128 35.02 -15.41 20.33
CA ASP A 128 33.69 -15.23 20.93
C ASP A 128 32.67 -14.80 19.89
N TYR A 129 33.06 -13.89 19.00
CA TYR A 129 32.20 -13.45 17.91
C TYR A 129 31.85 -14.58 16.95
N ARG A 130 32.81 -15.41 16.54
CA ARG A 130 32.53 -16.59 15.70
C ARG A 130 31.59 -17.60 16.36
N ARG A 131 31.63 -17.71 17.69
CA ARG A 131 30.74 -18.59 18.46
C ARG A 131 29.31 -18.04 18.57
N LYS A 132 29.19 -16.73 18.81
CA LYS A 132 27.91 -16.06 19.13
C LYS A 132 27.25 -15.37 17.93
N GLY A 133 28.02 -15.05 16.90
CA GLY A 133 27.60 -14.42 15.65
C GLY A 133 27.06 -15.42 14.62
N PRO A 134 26.86 -15.00 13.36
CA PRO A 134 27.14 -13.66 12.77
C PRO A 134 26.17 -12.56 13.25
N LYS A 135 26.25 -11.36 12.66
CA LYS A 135 25.45 -10.17 13.02
C LYS A 135 23.97 -10.46 13.15
N GLU A 136 23.39 -11.31 12.32
CA GLU A 136 21.96 -11.65 12.35
C GLU A 136 21.59 -12.29 13.68
N LYS A 137 22.48 -13.11 14.27
CA LYS A 137 22.24 -13.70 15.60
C LYS A 137 22.35 -12.68 16.73
N LEU A 138 23.24 -11.69 16.58
CA LEU A 138 23.35 -10.59 17.55
C LEU A 138 22.10 -9.71 17.49
N VAL A 139 21.65 -9.34 16.29
CA VAL A 139 20.38 -8.63 16.08
C VAL A 139 19.20 -9.43 16.62
N ALA A 140 19.14 -10.74 16.35
CA ALA A 140 18.10 -11.64 16.86
C ALA A 140 18.02 -11.64 18.39
N ARG A 141 19.16 -11.65 19.08
CA ARG A 141 19.19 -11.57 20.55
C ARG A 141 18.84 -10.18 21.08
N SER A 142 19.21 -9.13 20.34
CA SER A 142 18.76 -7.77 20.68
C SER A 142 17.26 -7.59 20.56
N LEU A 143 16.66 -8.26 19.58
CA LEU A 143 15.22 -8.29 19.43
C LEU A 143 14.58 -9.07 20.58
N GLU A 144 15.19 -10.19 20.96
CA GLU A 144 14.73 -11.03 22.07
C GLU A 144 14.69 -10.26 23.40
N SER A 145 15.72 -9.48 23.73
CA SER A 145 15.72 -8.68 24.97
C SER A 145 14.56 -7.68 25.02
N VAL A 146 14.20 -7.08 23.87
CA VAL A 146 13.04 -6.16 23.80
C VAL A 146 11.71 -6.91 23.95
N ILE A 147 11.64 -8.16 23.48
CA ILE A 147 10.46 -9.01 23.66
C ILE A 147 10.34 -9.43 25.14
N GLU A 148 11.44 -9.79 25.79
CA GLU A 148 11.51 -10.12 27.22
C GLU A 148 11.07 -8.92 28.09
N ASP A 149 11.42 -7.68 27.71
CA ASP A 149 10.97 -6.46 28.38
C ASP A 149 9.45 -6.25 28.35
N CYS A 150 8.71 -6.93 27.45
CA CYS A 150 7.25 -6.93 27.47
C CYS A 150 6.68 -7.74 28.65
N GLY A 151 7.48 -8.59 29.29
CA GLY A 151 7.07 -9.52 30.34
C GLY A 151 6.64 -10.89 29.80
N PRO A 152 6.85 -11.99 30.55
CA PRO A 152 6.70 -13.36 30.08
C PRO A 152 5.27 -13.69 29.63
N GLU A 153 4.27 -13.06 30.24
CA GLU A 153 2.88 -13.21 29.82
C GLU A 153 2.58 -12.56 28.46
N ASN A 154 3.34 -11.54 28.04
CA ASN A 154 3.10 -10.74 26.84
C ASN A 154 4.02 -11.11 25.66
N GLU A 155 5.06 -11.92 25.87
CA GLU A 155 5.99 -12.31 24.80
C GLU A 155 5.28 -12.90 23.56
N PRO A 156 4.27 -13.80 23.68
CA PRO A 156 3.59 -14.32 22.49
C PRO A 156 2.89 -13.21 21.68
N ALA A 157 2.24 -12.27 22.36
CA ALA A 157 1.60 -11.11 21.74
C ALA A 157 2.64 -10.19 21.07
N ALA A 158 3.77 -9.92 21.73
CA ALA A 158 4.85 -9.09 21.19
C ALA A 158 5.44 -9.70 19.90
N ARG A 159 5.71 -11.01 19.92
CA ARG A 159 6.19 -11.76 18.76
C ARG A 159 5.21 -11.70 17.59
N LEU A 160 3.92 -11.87 17.87
CA LEU A 160 2.88 -11.81 16.85
C LEU A 160 2.72 -10.40 16.28
N VAL A 161 2.67 -9.36 17.12
CA VAL A 161 2.62 -7.96 16.69
C VAL A 161 3.81 -7.60 15.80
N LEU A 162 5.03 -7.97 16.21
CA LEU A 162 6.23 -7.76 15.40
C LEU A 162 6.12 -8.47 14.05
N TYR A 163 5.64 -9.71 14.02
CA TYR A 163 5.41 -10.43 12.78
C TYR A 163 4.39 -9.72 11.87
N LEU A 164 3.27 -9.23 12.43
CA LEU A 164 2.24 -8.50 11.68
C LEU A 164 2.77 -7.17 11.11
N LEU A 165 3.75 -6.54 11.77
CA LEU A 165 4.46 -5.36 11.27
C LEU A 165 5.54 -5.69 10.21
N THR A 166 5.56 -6.92 9.71
CA THR A 166 6.36 -7.34 8.54
C THR A 166 5.47 -7.91 7.43
N ASN A 167 5.99 -8.01 6.20
CA ASN A 167 5.35 -8.80 5.15
C ASN A 167 6.34 -9.71 4.39
N GLU A 168 5.80 -10.63 3.60
CA GLU A 168 6.54 -11.63 2.80
C GLU A 168 7.48 -11.00 1.78
N ASN A 169 7.19 -9.77 1.34
CA ASN A 169 8.00 -9.03 0.38
C ASN A 169 9.20 -8.31 1.04
N GLY A 170 9.49 -8.58 2.32
CA GLY A 170 10.59 -7.94 3.04
C GLY A 170 10.34 -6.47 3.41
N THR A 171 9.08 -6.05 3.44
CA THR A 171 8.69 -4.66 3.76
C THR A 171 8.08 -4.56 5.16
N ARG A 172 7.99 -3.31 5.63
CA ARG A 172 7.50 -2.91 6.94
C ARG A 172 6.18 -2.15 6.78
N PRO A 173 5.01 -2.81 6.74
CA PRO A 173 3.72 -2.13 6.55
C PRO A 173 3.39 -1.18 7.72
N LEU A 174 2.68 -0.10 7.40
CA LEU A 174 2.07 0.79 8.38
C LEU A 174 0.70 0.24 8.77
N LYS A 175 0.47 -0.01 10.06
CA LYS A 175 -0.79 -0.57 10.57
C LYS A 175 -1.37 0.25 11.70
N THR A 176 -2.67 0.46 11.69
CA THR A 176 -3.42 1.03 12.81
C THR A 176 -3.62 -0.01 13.91
N ARG A 177 -3.93 0.44 15.12
CA ARG A 177 -4.35 -0.45 16.21
C ARG A 177 -5.53 -1.33 15.81
N THR A 178 -6.53 -0.75 15.13
CA THR A 178 -7.72 -1.48 14.69
C THR A 178 -7.39 -2.59 13.69
N GLU A 179 -6.47 -2.36 12.76
CA GLU A 179 -6.00 -3.39 11.83
C GLU A 179 -5.27 -4.51 12.56
N LEU A 180 -4.41 -4.18 13.54
CA LEU A 180 -3.75 -5.19 14.37
C LEU A 180 -4.75 -6.03 15.17
N VAL A 181 -5.75 -5.40 15.80
CA VAL A 181 -6.81 -6.12 16.53
C VAL A 181 -7.62 -7.03 15.59
N ALA A 182 -7.97 -6.54 14.40
CA ALA A 182 -8.70 -7.34 13.42
C ALA A 182 -7.89 -8.57 12.99
N GLU A 183 -6.60 -8.40 12.72
CA GLU A 183 -5.70 -9.51 12.42
C GLU A 183 -5.58 -10.47 13.60
N LEU A 184 -5.34 -10.01 14.83
CA LEU A 184 -5.31 -10.88 16.02
C LEU A 184 -6.62 -11.65 16.23
N THR A 185 -7.76 -11.01 16.01
CA THR A 185 -9.10 -11.64 16.13
C THR A 185 -9.28 -12.75 15.10
N THR A 186 -8.82 -12.54 13.86
CA THR A 186 -8.90 -13.59 12.84
C THR A 186 -8.11 -14.86 13.18
N LEU A 187 -7.17 -14.75 14.13
CA LEU A 187 -6.25 -15.81 14.55
C LEU A 187 -6.66 -16.48 15.86
N ASP A 188 -7.87 -16.17 16.34
CA ASP A 188 -8.42 -16.62 17.61
C ASP A 188 -7.54 -16.24 18.83
N GLN A 189 -6.71 -15.19 18.68
CA GLN A 189 -5.82 -14.69 19.73
C GLN A 189 -6.48 -13.58 20.55
N THR A 190 -7.65 -13.88 21.11
CA THR A 190 -8.41 -12.91 21.92
C THR A 190 -7.65 -12.45 23.16
N ASN A 191 -6.85 -13.32 23.77
CA ASN A 191 -6.01 -12.98 24.93
C ASN A 191 -4.88 -11.98 24.61
N ASP A 192 -4.43 -11.92 23.35
CA ASP A 192 -3.35 -11.00 22.93
C ASP A 192 -3.88 -9.59 22.67
N ILE A 193 -5.19 -9.44 22.38
CA ILE A 193 -5.84 -8.14 22.18
C ILE A 193 -5.81 -7.31 23.46
N ASP A 194 -6.04 -7.93 24.61
CA ASP A 194 -6.04 -7.25 25.92
C ASP A 194 -4.65 -6.73 26.30
N ARG A 195 -3.59 -7.34 25.73
CA ARG A 195 -2.18 -7.02 26.00
C ARG A 195 -1.57 -6.08 24.97
N LEU A 196 -2.27 -5.85 23.86
CA LEU A 196 -1.77 -5.14 22.69
C LEU A 196 -1.26 -3.73 23.03
N ASP A 197 -1.98 -2.99 23.88
CA ASP A 197 -1.63 -1.61 24.19
C ASP A 197 -0.29 -1.52 24.97
N LEU A 198 -0.09 -2.41 25.95
CA LEU A 198 1.17 -2.49 26.69
C LEU A 198 2.32 -2.92 25.79
N VAL A 199 2.10 -3.93 24.94
CA VAL A 199 3.09 -4.39 23.97
C VAL A 199 3.50 -3.25 23.04
N LEU A 200 2.53 -2.52 22.46
CA LEU A 200 2.82 -1.40 21.57
C LEU A 200 3.56 -0.28 22.31
N GLU A 201 3.22 0.01 23.56
CA GLU A 201 3.93 0.98 24.39
C GLU A 201 5.40 0.61 24.57
N VAL A 202 5.70 -0.64 24.94
CA VAL A 202 7.07 -1.14 25.12
C VAL A 202 7.84 -1.16 23.79
N LEU A 203 7.21 -1.61 22.71
CA LEU A 203 7.83 -1.65 21.37
C LEU A 203 8.13 -0.25 20.81
N VAL A 204 7.28 0.73 21.11
CA VAL A 204 7.52 2.14 20.77
C VAL A 204 8.60 2.74 21.68
N GLY A 205 8.53 2.49 22.99
CA GLY A 205 9.49 2.98 23.96
C GLY A 205 10.91 2.45 23.77
N SER A 206 11.05 1.21 23.31
CA SER A 206 12.33 0.60 22.93
C SER A 206 12.89 1.11 21.60
N GLY A 207 12.09 1.86 20.82
CA GLY A 207 12.49 2.34 19.50
C GLY A 207 12.54 1.24 18.43
N LEU A 208 11.84 0.12 18.64
CA LEU A 208 11.71 -0.95 17.65
C LEU A 208 10.55 -0.67 16.67
N VAL A 209 9.53 0.06 17.14
CA VAL A 209 8.35 0.48 16.36
C VAL A 209 8.17 2.00 16.43
N PHE A 210 7.86 2.63 15.29
CA PHE A 210 7.42 4.02 15.24
C PHE A 210 5.92 4.13 15.41
N LEU A 211 5.50 5.08 16.24
CA LEU A 211 4.15 5.65 16.21
C LEU A 211 4.17 6.85 15.26
N VAL A 212 3.44 6.75 14.15
CA VAL A 212 3.28 7.81 13.15
C VAL A 212 1.90 8.44 13.36
N PRO A 213 1.84 9.70 13.83
CA PRO A 213 0.57 10.39 14.02
C PRO A 213 -0.07 10.69 12.67
N GLU A 214 -1.24 10.11 12.41
CA GLU A 214 -1.97 10.25 11.15
C GLU A 214 -3.48 10.42 11.39
N MET A 215 -4.18 10.97 10.38
CA MET A 215 -5.64 11.07 10.37
C MET A 215 -6.20 10.01 9.42
N PRO A 216 -7.19 9.19 9.83
CA PRO A 216 -8.02 9.33 11.04
C PRO A 216 -7.46 8.68 12.31
N ALA A 217 -6.38 7.91 12.23
CA ALA A 217 -5.81 7.19 13.37
C ALA A 217 -4.29 7.04 13.22
N ASP A 218 -3.61 6.95 14.35
CA ASP A 218 -2.17 6.71 14.40
C ASP A 218 -1.81 5.33 13.84
N ARG A 219 -0.60 5.25 13.27
CA ARG A 219 -0.08 4.05 12.64
C ARG A 219 1.22 3.60 13.29
N TYR A 220 1.39 2.30 13.36
CA TYR A 220 2.57 1.61 13.85
C TYR A 220 3.35 1.04 12.67
N GLN A 221 4.68 1.16 12.71
CA GLN A 221 5.56 0.59 11.70
C GLN A 221 6.89 0.19 12.33
N LEU A 222 7.44 -0.95 11.93
CA LEU A 222 8.80 -1.33 12.31
C LEU A 222 9.81 -0.25 11.88
N VAL A 223 10.78 0.07 12.72
CA VAL A 223 11.69 1.21 12.50
C VAL A 223 12.61 0.98 11.30
N HIS A 224 13.15 -0.24 11.17
CA HIS A 224 14.12 -0.57 10.11
C HIS A 224 13.77 -1.86 9.36
N ASP A 225 14.20 -1.92 8.10
CA ASP A 225 13.96 -3.00 7.13
C ASP A 225 14.79 -4.26 7.42
N TYR A 226 16.04 -4.12 7.89
CA TYR A 226 16.93 -5.25 8.20
C TYR A 226 16.34 -6.21 9.25
N LEU A 227 15.45 -5.71 10.11
CA LEU A 227 14.76 -6.49 11.14
C LEU A 227 13.70 -7.43 10.56
N VAL A 228 13.17 -7.17 9.36
CA VAL A 228 12.09 -7.96 8.76
C VAL A 228 12.51 -9.42 8.59
N GLY A 229 13.71 -9.65 8.03
CA GLY A 229 14.24 -11.00 7.82
C GLY A 229 14.44 -11.73 9.15
N VAL A 230 15.00 -11.04 10.14
CA VAL A 230 15.27 -11.61 11.47
C VAL A 230 13.98 -11.99 12.20
N ILE A 231 12.99 -11.09 12.24
CA ILE A 231 11.68 -11.35 12.85
C ILE A 231 11.03 -12.56 12.18
N ARG A 232 10.97 -12.59 10.85
CA ARG A 232 10.34 -13.70 10.13
C ARG A 232 11.04 -15.03 10.38
N GLN A 233 12.37 -15.04 10.38
CA GLN A 233 13.15 -16.26 10.62
C GLN A 233 12.95 -16.79 12.05
N GLN A 234 12.98 -15.94 13.07
CA GLN A 234 12.74 -16.35 14.47
C GLN A 234 11.33 -16.88 14.68
N GLN A 235 10.36 -16.32 13.97
CA GLN A 235 8.95 -16.63 14.15
C GLN A 235 8.46 -17.85 13.35
N GLN A 236 9.29 -18.50 12.53
CA GLN A 236 8.91 -19.73 11.80
C GLN A 236 8.49 -20.92 12.70
N VAL A 237 8.48 -20.77 14.03
CA VAL A 237 8.07 -21.80 14.97
C VAL A 237 6.56 -21.68 15.29
N GLY A 238 5.76 -22.55 14.67
CA GLY A 238 4.41 -22.90 15.13
C GLY A 238 3.29 -21.97 14.66
N LEU A 239 3.03 -20.89 15.42
CA LEU A 239 1.83 -20.06 15.27
C LEU A 239 1.84 -19.28 13.95
N VAL A 240 2.98 -18.68 13.59
CA VAL A 240 3.17 -17.96 12.33
C VAL A 240 3.05 -18.86 11.10
N SER A 241 3.51 -20.11 11.18
CA SER A 241 3.32 -21.07 10.10
C SER A 241 1.84 -21.41 9.88
N GLN A 242 1.01 -21.35 10.93
CA GLN A 242 -0.44 -21.47 10.77
C GLN A 242 -1.02 -20.22 10.09
N LEU A 243 -0.51 -19.01 10.42
CA LEU A 243 -0.89 -17.76 9.76
C LEU A 243 -0.63 -17.78 8.26
N GLU A 244 0.57 -18.19 7.88
CA GLU A 244 0.98 -18.25 6.47
C GLU A 244 0.10 -19.23 5.69
N ARG A 245 -0.15 -20.42 6.26
CA ARG A 245 -1.05 -21.41 5.65
C ARG A 245 -2.47 -20.89 5.49
N GLU A 246 -3.01 -20.22 6.50
CA GLU A 246 -4.37 -19.68 6.44
C GLU A 246 -4.47 -18.56 5.39
N ARG A 247 -3.48 -17.66 5.33
CA ARG A 247 -3.43 -16.60 4.32
C ARG A 247 -3.31 -17.16 2.90
N GLU A 248 -2.43 -18.14 2.70
CA GLU A 248 -2.30 -18.83 1.41
C GLU A 248 -3.62 -19.50 0.99
N GLN A 249 -4.29 -20.19 1.93
CA GLN A 249 -5.58 -20.82 1.65
C GLN A 249 -6.66 -19.80 1.28
N ARG A 250 -6.75 -18.67 2.00
CA ARG A 250 -7.70 -17.60 1.70
C ARG A 250 -7.42 -16.98 0.33
N LYS A 251 -6.16 -16.68 0.02
CA LYS A 251 -5.76 -16.14 -1.28
C LYS A 251 -6.11 -17.10 -2.42
N LEU A 252 -5.84 -18.39 -2.25
CA LEU A 252 -6.22 -19.42 -3.22
C LEU A 252 -7.75 -19.55 -3.37
N ALA A 253 -8.50 -19.41 -2.28
CA ALA A 253 -9.97 -19.44 -2.32
C ALA A 253 -10.54 -18.21 -3.04
N GLU A 254 -10.01 -17.03 -2.78
CA GLU A 254 -10.38 -15.77 -3.45
C GLU A 254 -10.06 -15.82 -4.95
N GLU A 255 -8.87 -16.28 -5.33
CA GLU A 255 -8.48 -16.46 -6.74
C GLU A 255 -9.43 -17.45 -7.45
N ARG A 256 -9.78 -18.57 -6.81
CA ARG A 256 -10.76 -19.52 -7.35
C ARG A 256 -12.15 -18.91 -7.49
N GLN A 257 -12.57 -18.11 -6.52
CA GLN A 257 -13.86 -17.44 -6.57
C GLN A 257 -13.90 -16.40 -7.69
N GLN A 258 -12.87 -15.57 -7.83
CA GLN A 258 -12.74 -14.62 -8.92
C GLN A 258 -12.77 -15.30 -10.28
N GLN A 259 -12.02 -16.40 -10.45
CA GLN A 259 -12.06 -17.19 -11.69
C GLN A 259 -13.45 -17.79 -11.96
N SER A 260 -14.18 -18.22 -10.92
CA SER A 260 -15.55 -18.70 -11.05
C SER A 260 -16.50 -17.58 -11.48
N GLU A 261 -16.38 -16.40 -10.88
CA GLU A 261 -17.18 -15.21 -11.20
C GLU A 261 -16.92 -14.75 -12.64
N GLU A 262 -15.66 -14.72 -13.09
CA GLU A 262 -15.30 -14.41 -14.47
C GLU A 262 -15.90 -15.43 -15.46
N ARG A 263 -15.80 -16.73 -15.16
CA ARG A 263 -16.42 -17.78 -15.99
C ARG A 263 -17.93 -17.63 -16.06
N LEU A 264 -18.59 -17.35 -14.94
CA LEU A 264 -20.03 -17.13 -14.89
C LEU A 264 -20.41 -15.91 -15.72
N ASN A 265 -19.68 -14.80 -15.60
CA ASN A 265 -19.90 -13.60 -16.39
C ASN A 265 -19.75 -13.86 -17.90
N LEU A 266 -18.75 -14.65 -18.32
CA LEU A 266 -18.60 -15.05 -19.72
C LEU A 266 -19.77 -15.89 -20.23
N VAL A 267 -20.23 -16.87 -19.44
CA VAL A 267 -21.39 -17.70 -19.80
C VAL A 267 -22.66 -16.84 -19.89
N LEU A 268 -22.89 -15.94 -18.93
CA LEU A 268 -24.02 -15.02 -18.95
C LEU A 268 -23.99 -14.12 -20.19
N GLN A 269 -22.83 -13.57 -20.55
CA GLN A 269 -22.67 -12.79 -21.79
C GLN A 269 -23.04 -13.62 -23.03
N GLN A 270 -22.57 -14.86 -23.12
CA GLN A 270 -22.93 -15.75 -24.23
C GLN A 270 -24.43 -16.04 -24.29
N LEU A 271 -25.07 -16.32 -23.15
CA LEU A 271 -26.51 -16.55 -23.08
C LEU A 271 -27.30 -15.32 -23.51
N VAL A 272 -26.89 -14.12 -23.08
CA VAL A 272 -27.51 -12.85 -23.51
C VAL A 272 -27.37 -12.68 -25.02
N LEU A 273 -26.21 -12.95 -25.61
CA LEU A 273 -26.01 -12.86 -27.06
C LEU A 273 -26.91 -13.85 -27.83
N VAL A 274 -27.01 -15.09 -27.36
CA VAL A 274 -27.92 -16.10 -27.95
C VAL A 274 -29.38 -15.67 -27.83
N GLN A 275 -29.80 -15.12 -26.68
CA GLN A 275 -31.15 -14.60 -26.53
C GLN A 275 -31.43 -13.42 -27.46
N GLN A 276 -30.48 -12.49 -27.62
CA GLN A 276 -30.61 -11.38 -28.57
C GLN A 276 -30.72 -11.87 -30.01
N GLN A 277 -29.96 -12.90 -30.41
CA GLN A 277 -30.09 -13.51 -31.74
C GLN A 277 -31.47 -14.13 -31.94
N LYS A 278 -31.99 -14.89 -30.96
CA LYS A 278 -33.35 -15.44 -31.01
C LYS A 278 -34.42 -14.35 -31.12
N LEU A 279 -34.28 -13.26 -30.37
CA LEU A 279 -35.21 -12.11 -30.44
C LEU A 279 -35.16 -11.42 -31.81
N LYS A 280 -33.97 -11.27 -32.42
CA LYS A 280 -33.84 -10.72 -33.78
C LYS A 280 -34.51 -11.62 -34.81
N GLN A 281 -34.31 -12.94 -34.74
CA GLN A 281 -34.97 -13.91 -35.62
C GLN A 281 -36.50 -13.89 -35.47
N ALA A 282 -37.01 -13.85 -34.23
CA ALA A 282 -38.45 -13.75 -33.97
C ALA A 282 -39.05 -12.41 -34.47
N ARG A 283 -38.35 -11.29 -34.31
CA ARG A 283 -38.78 -9.99 -34.88
C ARG A 283 -38.84 -10.03 -36.40
N PHE A 284 -37.86 -10.68 -37.05
CA PHE A 284 -37.82 -10.81 -38.50
C PHE A 284 -38.97 -11.69 -39.03
N SER A 285 -39.24 -12.84 -38.39
CA SER A 285 -40.35 -13.72 -38.80
C SER A 285 -41.72 -13.08 -38.59
N VAL A 286 -41.94 -12.36 -37.50
CA VAL A 286 -43.18 -11.57 -37.29
C VAL A 286 -43.30 -10.43 -38.30
N GLY A 287 -42.19 -9.78 -38.68
CA GLY A 287 -42.17 -8.76 -39.73
C GLY A 287 -42.61 -9.29 -41.09
N LEU A 288 -42.12 -10.48 -41.47
CA LEU A 288 -42.53 -11.19 -42.69
C LEU A 288 -44.02 -11.55 -42.70
N LEU A 289 -44.54 -12.08 -41.60
CA LEU A 289 -45.97 -12.38 -41.43
C LEU A 289 -46.85 -11.13 -41.58
N ARG A 290 -46.42 -9.99 -41.01
CA ARG A 290 -47.13 -8.71 -41.16
C ARG A 290 -47.17 -8.24 -42.62
N LEU A 291 -46.07 -8.35 -43.35
CA LEU A 291 -46.02 -7.98 -44.78
C LEU A 291 -46.90 -8.88 -45.64
N ALA A 292 -46.89 -10.20 -45.40
CA ALA A 292 -47.75 -11.14 -46.10
C ALA A 292 -49.25 -10.85 -45.85
N PHE A 293 -49.61 -10.51 -44.61
CA PHE A 293 -50.97 -10.12 -44.26
C PHE A 293 -51.42 -8.84 -44.99
N VAL A 294 -50.57 -7.81 -45.04
CA VAL A 294 -50.86 -6.58 -45.81
C VAL A 294 -51.03 -6.89 -47.30
N GLY A 295 -50.17 -7.73 -47.87
CA GLY A 295 -50.29 -8.19 -49.27
C GLY A 295 -51.60 -8.93 -49.55
N LEU A 296 -52.04 -9.81 -48.66
CA LEU A 296 -53.31 -10.53 -48.76
C LEU A 296 -54.51 -9.58 -48.75
N VAL A 297 -54.52 -8.59 -47.83
CA VAL A 297 -55.58 -7.57 -47.74
C VAL A 297 -55.65 -6.76 -49.03
N LEU A 298 -54.50 -6.33 -49.57
CA LEU A 298 -54.43 -5.64 -50.86
C LEU A 298 -54.97 -6.50 -52.00
N ALA A 299 -54.60 -7.78 -52.07
CA ALA A 299 -55.10 -8.69 -53.10
C ALA A 299 -56.63 -8.88 -53.02
N LEU A 300 -57.17 -9.03 -51.80
CA LEU A 300 -58.62 -9.10 -51.57
C LEU A 300 -59.33 -7.82 -52.01
N VAL A 301 -58.78 -6.65 -51.68
CA VAL A 301 -59.33 -5.36 -52.14
C VAL A 301 -59.33 -5.27 -53.67
N THR A 302 -58.23 -5.65 -54.33
CA THR A 302 -58.17 -5.66 -55.80
C THR A 302 -59.16 -6.64 -56.42
N LEU A 303 -59.38 -7.80 -55.78
CA LEU A 303 -60.35 -8.79 -56.24
C LEU A 303 -61.78 -8.26 -56.10
N VAL A 304 -62.13 -7.62 -54.99
CA VAL A 304 -63.44 -6.99 -54.78
C VAL A 304 -63.68 -5.91 -55.84
N LEU A 305 -62.70 -5.04 -56.08
CA LEU A 305 -62.79 -4.01 -57.13
C LEU A 305 -62.94 -4.62 -58.54
N ALA A 306 -62.25 -5.73 -58.82
CA ALA A 306 -62.37 -6.43 -60.11
C ALA A 306 -63.74 -7.12 -60.29
N ILE A 307 -64.31 -7.67 -59.20
CA ILE A 307 -65.67 -8.24 -59.22
C ILE A 307 -66.69 -7.13 -59.45
N GLU A 308 -66.55 -5.98 -58.78
CA GLU A 308 -67.43 -4.82 -58.94
C GLU A 308 -67.37 -4.27 -60.38
N ALA A 309 -66.16 -4.18 -60.96
CA ALA A 309 -65.97 -3.80 -62.36
C ALA A 309 -66.57 -4.81 -63.36
N ARG A 310 -66.52 -6.12 -63.07
CA ARG A 310 -67.17 -7.16 -63.89
C ARG A 310 -68.69 -7.10 -63.82
N PHE A 311 -69.26 -6.79 -62.66
CA PHE A 311 -70.71 -6.68 -62.48
C PHE A 311 -71.31 -5.40 -63.07
N GLN A 312 -70.51 -4.35 -63.31
CA GLN A 312 -70.96 -3.17 -64.07
C GLN A 312 -71.02 -3.40 -65.58
N VAL A 313 -70.53 -4.53 -66.10
CA VAL A 313 -70.61 -4.87 -67.52
C VAL A 313 -71.58 -6.05 -67.73
N ASP A 314 -72.83 -5.90 -67.29
CA ASP A 314 -73.94 -6.48 -68.07
C ASP A 314 -75.32 -5.91 -67.68
N VAL A 315 -76.14 -5.78 -68.72
CA VAL A 315 -77.59 -5.52 -68.77
C VAL A 315 -78.09 -4.06 -68.88
N PRO A 316 -78.86 -3.74 -69.96
CA PRO A 316 -79.37 -2.42 -70.28
C PRO A 316 -80.69 -2.11 -69.57
N GLY A 317 -80.88 -0.85 -69.19
CA GLY A 317 -82.13 -0.34 -68.62
C GLY A 317 -82.29 1.15 -68.85
N LEU A 318 -83.45 1.50 -69.40
CA LEU A 318 -84.02 2.82 -69.68
C LEU A 318 -83.59 3.99 -68.76
N ARG A 319 -83.52 5.17 -69.40
CA ARG A 319 -83.82 6.52 -68.89
C ARG A 319 -84.60 6.56 -67.55
N LEU A 320 -84.12 7.30 -66.54
CA LEU A 320 -84.61 8.66 -66.18
C LEU A 320 -84.00 9.25 -64.89
N GLN A 321 -84.10 10.57 -64.82
CA GLN A 321 -83.41 11.54 -63.94
C GLN A 321 -83.83 11.59 -62.47
N ILE A 322 -82.89 12.20 -61.75
CA ILE A 322 -82.74 12.57 -60.34
C ILE A 322 -83.54 13.85 -60.00
N GLU A 323 -83.59 14.15 -58.69
CA GLU A 323 -83.74 15.44 -57.98
C GLU A 323 -85.13 15.71 -57.40
N SER A 324 -85.29 16.29 -56.20
CA SER A 324 -84.42 16.79 -55.12
C SER A 324 -85.37 17.19 -53.96
N PRO A 325 -84.91 17.34 -52.71
CA PRO A 325 -85.78 17.87 -51.65
C PRO A 325 -85.67 19.40 -51.56
N ARG A 326 -86.81 20.09 -51.55
CA ARG A 326 -86.90 21.54 -51.28
C ARG A 326 -87.67 21.78 -49.97
N LYS A 327 -86.97 22.43 -49.03
CA LYS A 327 -87.43 23.32 -47.94
C LYS A 327 -88.95 23.42 -47.69
N ARG A 328 -89.43 23.00 -46.52
CA ARG A 328 -89.65 23.83 -45.30
C ARG A 328 -90.12 22.95 -44.16
#